data_AF-A0A527J566-F1
#
_entry.id   AF-A0A527J566-F1
#
_cell.length_a   1.000
_cell.length_b   1.000
_cell.length_c   1.000
_cell.angle_alpha   90.00
_cell.angle_beta   90.00
_cell.angle_gamma   90.00
#
_symmetry.space_group_name_H-M   'P 1'
#
loop_
_entity.id
_entity.type
_entity.pdbx_description
1 polymer ?
#
loop_
_entity_poly.entity_id
_entity_poly.type
_entity_poly.pdbx_seq_one_letter_code
_entity_poly.pdbx_strand_id
1 'polypeptide(L)' 'DGTWGLVRASSNKPELVVVVESPVSAQRRRQMFEAIDAVLRRSPEVGAYNQTF' A
#
# COMPACT_ATOMS: atom_id res chain seq x y z
N ASP A 1 0.20 -0.59 16.83
CA ASP A 1 -0.31 0.69 17.37
C ASP A 1 -1.63 1.14 16.69
N GLY A 2 -2.34 0.22 16.03
CA GLY A 2 -3.54 0.55 15.25
C GLY A 2 -3.25 0.96 13.80
N THR A 3 -1.99 1.11 13.39
CA THR A 3 -1.62 1.29 11.98
C THR A 3 -1.89 0.03 11.17
N TRP A 4 -2.50 0.17 10.00
CA TRP A 4 -2.86 -0.95 9.12
C TRP A 4 -2.71 -0.57 7.66
N GLY A 5 -2.65 -1.60 6.81
CA GLY A 5 -2.74 -1.45 5.37
C GLY A 5 -3.49 -2.61 4.72
N LEU A 6 -4.13 -2.33 3.60
CA LEU A 6 -4.92 -3.24 2.79
C LEU A 6 -4.40 -3.22 1.36
N VAL A 7 -4.11 -4.40 0.83
CA VAL A 7 -3.81 -4.58 -0.60
C VAL A 7 -4.88 -5.47 -1.19
N ARG A 8 -5.49 -5.05 -2.29
CA ARG A 8 -6.47 -5.85 -3.03
C ARG A 8 -6.32 -5.66 -4.53
N ALA A 9 -6.78 -6.64 -5.31
CA ALA A 9 -7.04 -6.43 -6.72
C ALA A 9 -8.24 -5.48 -6.89
N SER A 10 -8.15 -4.56 -7.85
CA SER A 10 -9.31 -3.79 -8.29
C SER A 10 -10.30 -4.72 -9.00
N SER A 11 -11.59 -4.56 -8.70
CA SER A 11 -12.64 -5.37 -9.30
C SER A 11 -13.04 -4.89 -10.70
N ASN A 12 -12.60 -3.68 -11.08
CA ASN A 12 -13.07 -2.99 -12.28
C ASN A 12 -11.94 -2.55 -13.22
N LYS A 13 -10.68 -2.61 -12.77
CA LYS A 13 -9.48 -2.21 -13.53
C LYS A 13 -8.37 -3.23 -13.29
N PRO A 14 -7.45 -3.45 -14.25
CA PRO A 14 -6.30 -4.33 -14.06
C PRO A 14 -5.21 -3.61 -13.24
N GLU A 15 -5.52 -3.27 -11.98
CA GLU A 15 -4.64 -2.54 -11.06
C GLU A 15 -4.74 -3.07 -9.63
N LEU A 16 -3.68 -2.87 -8.84
CA LEU A 16 -3.72 -3.08 -7.39
C LEU A 16 -4.18 -1.80 -6.68
N VAL A 17 -5.00 -1.98 -5.66
CA VAL A 17 -5.44 -0.92 -4.75
C VAL A 17 -4.74 -1.12 -3.41
N VAL A 18 -4.02 -0.09 -2.96
CA VAL A 18 -3.30 -0.07 -1.68
C VAL A 18 -3.87 1.05 -0.80
N VAL A 19 -4.36 0.68 0.37
CA VAL A 19 -4.87 1.64 1.37
C VAL A 19 -4.01 1.51 2.62
N VAL A 20 -3.60 2.63 3.20
CA VAL A 20 -2.81 2.65 4.43
C VAL A 20 -3.36 3.72 5.36
N GLU A 21 -3.59 3.37 6.61
CA GLU A 21 -4.07 4.30 7.63
C GLU A 21 -3.34 4.10 8.94
N SER A 22 -3.23 5.19 9.71
CA SER A 22 -2.69 5.17 11.05
C SER A 22 -3.48 6.13 11.93
N PRO A 23 -3.99 5.69 13.09
CA PRO A 23 -4.62 6.58 14.06
C PRO A 23 -3.59 7.40 14.86
N VAL A 24 -2.30 7.08 14.72
CA VAL A 24 -1.23 7.64 15.56
C VAL A 24 -0.53 8.81 14.88
N SER A 25 -0.09 8.66 13.62
CA SER A 25 0.56 9.76 12.90
C SER A 25 0.66 9.53 11.40
N ALA A 26 0.88 10.62 10.65
CA ALA A 26 1.19 10.54 9.22
C ALA A 26 2.53 9.82 8.95
N GLN A 27 3.52 9.96 9.83
CA GLN A 27 4.80 9.26 9.71
C GLN A 27 4.61 7.73 9.80
N ARG A 28 3.79 7.25 10.75
CA ARG A 28 3.45 5.83 10.86
C ARG A 28 2.73 5.32 9.61
N ARG A 29 1.82 6.12 9.07
CA ARG A 29 1.14 5.82 7.80
C ARG A 29 2.13 5.67 6.64
N ARG A 30 3.11 6.57 6.52
CA ARG A 30 4.15 6.52 5.49
C ARG A 30 5.08 5.32 5.66
N GLN A 31 5.50 5.02 6.89
CA GLN A 31 6.30 3.82 7.21
C GLN A 31 5.57 2.52 6.82
N MET A 32 4.27 2.44 7.08
CA MET A 32 3.47 1.28 6.69
C MET A 32 3.34 1.17 5.16
N PHE A 33 3.20 2.29 4.46
CA PHE A 33 3.22 2.29 2.99
C PHE A 33 4.56 1.79 2.44
N GLU A 34 5.69 2.30 2.94
CA GLU A 34 7.03 1.88 2.53
C GLU A 34 7.26 0.38 2.79
N ALA A 35 6.72 -0.16 3.90
CA ALA A 35 6.80 -1.59 4.20
C ALA A 35 6.02 -2.45 3.19
N ILE A 36 4.82 -2.02 2.79
CA ILE A 36 4.02 -2.71 1.76
C ILE A 36 4.71 -2.63 0.40
N ASP A 37 5.16 -1.45 0.02
CA ASP A 37 5.87 -1.19 -1.22
C ASP A 37 7.13 -2.07 -1.36
N ALA A 38 7.91 -2.20 -0.28
CA ALA A 38 9.07 -3.10 -0.25
C ALA A 38 8.71 -4.57 -0.50
N VAL A 39 7.53 -5.02 -0.07
CA VAL A 39 7.03 -6.38 -0.34
C VAL A 39 6.62 -6.52 -1.81
N LEU A 40 5.86 -5.55 -2.34
CA LEU A 40 5.34 -5.59 -3.71
C LEU A 40 6.47 -5.53 -4.76
N ARG A 41 7.53 -4.75 -4.51
CA ARG A 41 8.69 -4.65 -5.41
C ARG A 41 9.49 -5.95 -5.56
N ARG A 42 9.26 -6.96 -4.72
CA ARG A 42 9.86 -8.29 -4.91
C ARG A 42 9.23 -9.06 -6.08
N SER A 43 8.06 -8.63 -6.53
CA SER A 43 7.36 -9.17 -7.70
C SER A 43 7.48 -8.16 -8.85
N PRO A 44 8.47 -8.30 -9.75
CA PRO A 44 8.72 -7.34 -10.83
C PRO A 44 7.56 -7.21 -11.83
N GLU A 45 6.66 -8.18 -11.87
CA GLU A 45 5.40 -8.14 -12.64
C GLU A 45 4.36 -7.18 -12.07
N VAL A 46 4.50 -6.78 -10.79
CA VAL A 46 3.62 -5.79 -10.17
C VAL A 46 4.05 -4.40 -10.63
N GLY A 47 3.28 -3.86 -11.57
CA GLY A 47 3.43 -2.48 -12.04
C GLY A 47 3.01 -1.43 -11.01
N ALA A 48 2.86 -0.19 -11.46
CA ALA A 48 2.38 0.91 -10.61
C ALA A 48 0.98 0.60 -10.05
N TYR A 49 0.74 0.96 -8.79
CA TYR A 49 -0.52 0.78 -8.09
C TYR A 49 -1.12 2.13 -7.64
N ASN A 50 -2.42 2.14 -7.35
CA ASN A 50 -3.25 3.36 -7.25
C ASN A 50 -3.10 4.12 -5.91
N GLN A 51 -1.89 4.14 -5.34
CA GLN A 51 -1.57 4.87 -4.13
C GLN A 51 -0.17 5.46 -4.26
N THR A 52 -0.09 6.78 -4.17
CA THR A 52 1.16 7.55 -4.19
C THR A 52 1.26 8.38 -2.91
N PHE A 53 2.48 8.57 -2.41
CA PHE A 53 2.77 9.22 -1.13
C PHE A 53 3.80 10.35 -1.29
#